data_AF-A0A9P3F0L4-F1
#
_entry.id   AF-A0A9P3F0L4-F1
#
_cell.length_a   1.000
_cell.length_b   1.000
_cell.length_c   1.000
_cell.angle_alpha   90.00
_cell.angle_beta   90.00
_cell.angle_gamma   90.00
#
_symmetry.space_group_name_H-M   'P 1'
#
loop_
_entity.id
_entity.type
_entity.pdbx_description
1 polymer ?
#
loop_
_entity_poly.entity_id
_entity_poly.type
_entity_poly.pdbx_seq_one_letter_code
_entity_poly.pdbx_strand_id
1 'polypeptide(L)'
;MSPRLVQPDCYTNTDYEIGKRLFNVYMALMMVQSSPGGRTGESLVEADRFIESKAFNFEAAMAAIKGLNLDLPRTDIINDESVEDYIYKILGFVRLANNREDFILLLAKLQLQIPTCSADTGISATAYQQSTLEERAGRYISLAPTQCSSNSNQGPEIWKYTSLLWEEAVNHGVTPDIKETCLSSYPPKFRITISCMGAQSSGEGKTKKLAKHIAAKGICQKLGLQPC
;
A
#
# COMPACT_ATOMS: atom_id res chain seq x y z
N MET A 1 -21.15 32.41 11.58
CA MET A 1 -20.80 31.12 12.20
C MET A 1 -19.34 31.21 12.63
N SER A 2 -19.06 31.18 13.94
CA SER A 2 -17.67 31.16 14.42
C SER A 2 -17.03 29.82 14.07
N PRO A 3 -15.76 29.79 13.63
CA PRO A 3 -15.03 28.55 13.43
C PRO A 3 -14.89 27.86 14.80
N ARG A 4 -15.39 26.62 14.91
CA ARG A 4 -15.11 25.77 16.06
C ARG A 4 -13.61 25.50 16.06
N LEU A 5 -12.92 25.98 17.09
CA LEU A 5 -11.54 25.59 17.37
C LEU A 5 -11.54 24.08 17.60
N VAL A 6 -10.94 23.33 16.68
CA VAL A 6 -10.72 21.88 16.84
C VAL A 6 -9.81 21.70 18.04
N GLN A 7 -10.33 21.10 19.11
CA GLN A 7 -9.49 20.75 20.26
C GLN A 7 -8.41 19.75 19.81
N PRO A 8 -7.15 19.94 20.21
CA PRO A 8 -6.08 19.02 19.88
C PRO A 8 -6.36 17.64 20.52
N ASP A 9 -6.24 16.58 19.72
CA ASP A 9 -6.39 15.20 20.16
C ASP A 9 -5.31 14.85 21.21
N CYS A 10 -5.67 14.04 22.21
CA CYS A 10 -4.74 13.55 23.23
C CYS A 10 -3.74 12.53 22.68
N TYR A 11 -4.09 11.86 21.57
CA TYR A 11 -3.14 11.06 20.82
C TYR A 11 -2.37 11.93 19.83
N THR A 12 -1.06 11.74 19.80
CA THR A 12 -0.17 12.43 18.90
C THR A 12 -0.14 11.76 17.53
N ASN A 13 0.33 12.50 16.52
CA ASN A 13 0.64 11.91 15.21
C ASN A 13 1.72 10.82 15.32
N THR A 14 2.62 10.91 16.31
CA THR A 14 3.64 9.89 16.57
C THR A 14 3.00 8.57 17.00
N ASP A 15 1.98 8.61 17.87
CA ASP A 15 1.25 7.41 18.30
C ASP A 15 0.62 6.71 17.11
N TYR A 16 -0.08 7.45 16.25
CA TYR A 16 -0.66 6.93 15.02
C TYR A 16 0.39 6.26 14.12
N GLU A 17 1.46 6.98 13.79
CA GLU A 17 2.49 6.51 12.85
C GLU A 17 3.27 5.30 13.38
N ILE A 18 3.57 5.27 14.69
CA ILE A 18 4.24 4.13 15.33
C ILE A 18 3.30 2.92 15.36
N GLY A 19 2.06 3.10 15.81
CA GLY A 19 1.09 2.02 15.90
C GLY A 19 0.79 1.40 14.54
N LYS A 20 0.58 2.21 13.49
CA LYS A 20 0.37 1.71 12.13
C LYS A 20 1.52 0.82 11.64
N ARG A 21 2.78 1.22 11.88
CA ARG A 21 3.96 0.41 11.52
C ARG A 21 4.02 -0.88 12.31
N LEU A 22 3.78 -0.81 13.62
CA LEU A 22 3.79 -1.99 14.50
C LEU A 22 2.70 -2.99 14.10
N PHE A 23 1.49 -2.49 13.80
CA PHE A 23 0.39 -3.31 13.33
C PHE A 23 0.76 -4.05 12.04
N ASN A 24 1.23 -3.33 11.02
CA ASN A 24 1.59 -3.94 9.74
C ASN A 24 2.69 -5.00 9.89
N VAL A 25 3.75 -4.69 10.65
CA VAL A 25 4.84 -5.64 10.89
C VAL A 25 4.33 -6.86 11.66
N TYR A 26 3.50 -6.64 12.68
CA TYR A 26 2.95 -7.73 13.47
C TYR A 26 2.04 -8.65 12.65
N MET A 27 1.13 -8.09 11.86
CA MET A 27 0.27 -8.86 10.94
C MET A 27 1.10 -9.67 9.96
N ALA A 28 2.13 -9.06 9.35
CA ALA A 28 3.01 -9.77 8.43
C ALA A 28 3.77 -10.91 9.11
N LEU A 29 4.30 -10.69 10.31
CA LEU A 29 4.96 -11.74 11.09
C LEU A 29 4.00 -12.89 11.41
N MET A 30 2.77 -12.58 11.83
CA MET A 30 1.77 -13.60 12.15
C MET A 30 1.39 -14.42 10.92
N MET A 31 1.12 -13.78 9.79
CA MET A 31 0.75 -14.48 8.56
C MET A 31 1.89 -15.35 8.01
N VAL A 32 3.13 -14.87 8.07
CA VAL A 32 4.29 -15.69 7.66
C VAL A 32 4.54 -16.84 8.63
N GLN A 33 4.33 -16.65 9.93
CA GLN A 33 4.45 -17.73 10.92
C GLN A 33 3.36 -18.81 10.77
N SER A 34 2.15 -18.40 10.40
CA SER A 34 1.02 -19.30 10.17
C SER A 34 1.00 -19.93 8.77
N SER A 35 1.88 -19.50 7.86
CA SER A 35 1.96 -20.03 6.49
C SER A 35 2.50 -21.47 6.49
N PRO A 36 1.82 -22.43 5.84
CA PRO A 36 2.29 -23.81 5.74
C PRO A 36 3.57 -23.94 4.91
N GLY A 37 3.84 -23.00 3.99
CA GLY A 37 5.06 -22.96 3.19
C GLY A 37 6.28 -22.36 3.92
N GLY A 38 6.08 -21.82 5.12
CA GLY A 38 7.12 -21.17 5.92
C GLY A 38 7.48 -19.76 5.44
N ARG A 39 8.75 -19.37 5.60
CA ARG A 39 9.25 -18.00 5.35
C ARG A 39 9.58 -17.76 3.88
N THR A 40 8.62 -17.95 2.98
CA THR A 40 8.80 -17.71 1.54
C THR A 40 8.42 -16.29 1.15
N GLY A 41 8.87 -15.84 -0.03
CA GLY A 41 8.47 -14.55 -0.60
C GLY A 41 6.97 -14.48 -0.89
N GLU A 42 6.32 -15.60 -1.21
CA GLU A 42 4.88 -15.67 -1.48
C GLU A 42 4.06 -15.37 -0.23
N SER A 43 4.47 -15.87 0.94
CA SER A 43 3.78 -15.60 2.21
C SER A 43 3.83 -14.12 2.61
N LEU A 44 4.90 -13.41 2.24
CA LEU A 44 4.98 -11.95 2.42
C LEU A 44 4.03 -11.21 1.47
N VAL A 45 3.94 -11.65 0.21
CA VAL A 45 3.00 -11.06 -0.77
C VAL A 45 1.54 -11.25 -0.33
N GLU A 46 1.21 -12.39 0.28
CA GLU A 46 -0.12 -12.65 0.85
C GLU A 46 -0.39 -11.77 2.07
N ALA A 47 0.60 -11.60 2.95
CA ALA A 47 0.50 -10.68 4.07
C ALA A 47 0.27 -9.23 3.63
N ASP A 48 1.04 -8.75 2.65
CA ASP A 48 0.86 -7.42 2.07
C ASP A 48 -0.54 -7.26 1.48
N ARG A 49 -1.05 -8.26 0.75
CA ARG A 49 -2.39 -8.23 0.18
C ARG A 49 -3.49 -8.16 1.25
N PHE A 50 -3.34 -8.89 2.35
CA PHE A 50 -4.29 -8.86 3.45
C PHE A 50 -4.30 -7.48 4.14
N ILE A 51 -3.13 -6.91 4.40
CA ILE A 51 -3.00 -5.57 5.00
C ILE A 51 -3.56 -4.50 4.06
N GLU A 52 -3.20 -4.52 2.76
CA GLU A 52 -3.66 -3.56 1.76
C GLU A 52 -5.18 -3.66 1.51
N SER A 53 -5.77 -4.86 1.59
CA SER A 53 -7.21 -5.06 1.37
C SER A 53 -8.08 -4.64 2.57
N LYS A 54 -7.47 -4.26 3.71
CA LYS A 54 -8.18 -3.96 4.96
C LYS A 54 -9.15 -5.06 5.38
N ALA A 55 -8.83 -6.31 5.04
CA ALA A 55 -9.66 -7.48 5.38
C ALA A 55 -9.65 -7.81 6.88
N PHE A 56 -8.77 -7.17 7.65
CA PHE A 56 -8.74 -7.28 9.11
C PHE A 56 -10.02 -6.70 9.73
N ASN A 57 -10.63 -7.44 10.65
CA ASN A 57 -11.84 -7.00 11.33
C ASN A 57 -11.52 -6.01 12.46
N PHE A 58 -11.39 -4.74 12.11
CA PHE A 58 -11.09 -3.67 13.07
C PHE A 58 -12.19 -3.46 14.11
N GLU A 59 -13.46 -3.69 13.78
CA GLU A 59 -14.58 -3.55 14.72
C GLU A 59 -14.51 -4.61 15.83
N ALA A 60 -14.32 -5.88 15.45
CA ALA A 60 -14.16 -6.97 16.41
C ALA A 60 -12.90 -6.79 17.26
N ALA A 61 -11.80 -6.30 16.66
CA ALA A 61 -10.58 -5.96 17.38
C ALA A 61 -10.82 -4.86 18.43
N MET A 62 -11.50 -3.77 18.07
CA MET A 62 -11.83 -2.69 18.99
C MET A 62 -12.70 -3.17 20.16
N ALA A 63 -13.70 -4.01 19.88
CA ALA A 63 -14.51 -4.63 20.93
C ALA A 63 -13.67 -5.47 21.90
N ALA A 64 -12.70 -6.23 21.40
CA ALA A 64 -11.79 -7.02 22.22
C ALA A 64 -10.83 -6.13 23.05
N ILE A 65 -10.35 -5.01 22.48
CA ILE A 65 -9.48 -4.05 23.16
C ILE A 65 -10.21 -3.34 24.30
N LYS A 66 -11.48 -2.96 24.11
CA LYS A 66 -12.29 -2.34 25.17
C LYS A 66 -12.42 -3.22 26.42
N GLY A 67 -12.29 -4.54 26.27
CA GLY A 67 -12.27 -5.47 27.40
C GLY A 67 -10.94 -5.55 28.16
N LEU A 68 -9.88 -4.88 27.73
CA LEU A 68 -8.53 -4.99 28.32
C LEU A 68 -8.27 -4.06 29.52
N ASN A 69 -9.21 -3.22 29.95
CA ASN A 69 -9.01 -2.25 31.06
C ASN A 69 -7.67 -1.48 30.96
N LEU A 70 -7.28 -1.11 29.74
CA LEU A 70 -6.06 -0.34 29.49
C LEU A 70 -6.24 1.10 29.98
N ASP A 71 -5.19 1.67 30.54
CA ASP A 71 -5.14 3.09 30.92
C ASP A 71 -4.97 3.97 29.68
N LEU A 72 -6.08 4.20 28.97
CA LEU A 72 -6.10 4.96 27.71
C LEU A 72 -6.52 6.42 27.96
N PRO A 73 -5.84 7.40 27.33
CA PRO A 73 -6.18 8.82 27.45
C PRO A 73 -7.63 9.16 27.06
N ARG A 74 -8.20 8.42 26.10
CA ARG A 74 -9.63 8.42 25.77
C ARG A 74 -10.05 7.06 25.24
N THR A 75 -11.35 6.76 25.36
CA THR A 75 -11.98 5.50 24.89
C THR A 75 -12.94 5.70 23.71
N ASP A 76 -13.25 6.95 23.39
CA ASP A 76 -14.23 7.32 22.36
C ASP A 76 -13.54 7.81 21.10
N ILE A 77 -14.10 7.45 19.94
CA ILE A 77 -13.68 7.93 18.63
C ILE A 77 -14.21 9.36 18.45
N ILE A 78 -13.37 10.26 17.97
CA ILE A 78 -13.71 11.69 17.81
C ILE A 78 -13.58 12.12 16.35
N ASN A 79 -14.39 13.11 15.96
CA ASN A 79 -14.42 13.67 14.59
C ASN A 79 -14.71 12.58 13.54
N ASP A 80 -13.96 12.59 12.44
CA ASP A 80 -14.11 11.69 11.29
C ASP A 80 -13.10 10.53 11.36
N GLU A 81 -12.57 10.22 12.55
CA GLU A 81 -11.61 9.16 12.79
C GLU A 81 -12.21 7.77 12.53
N SER A 82 -11.48 6.91 11.81
CA SER A 82 -11.89 5.52 11.61
C SER A 82 -11.47 4.64 12.80
N VAL A 83 -12.16 3.50 12.99
CA VAL A 83 -11.79 2.51 14.02
C VAL A 83 -10.36 2.00 13.82
N GLU A 84 -9.92 1.85 12.57
CA GLU A 84 -8.55 1.50 12.19
C GLU A 84 -7.54 2.54 12.71
N ASP A 85 -7.77 3.82 12.40
CA ASP A 85 -6.87 4.91 12.84
C ASP A 85 -6.80 4.99 14.37
N TYR A 86 -7.93 4.74 15.03
CA TYR A 86 -8.00 4.72 16.48
C TYR A 86 -7.23 3.54 17.10
N ILE A 87 -7.33 2.33 16.52
CA ILE A 87 -6.50 1.17 16.91
C ILE A 87 -5.01 1.48 16.76
N TYR A 88 -4.61 2.14 15.68
CA TYR A 88 -3.21 2.54 15.48
C TYR A 88 -2.75 3.52 16.57
N LYS A 89 -3.56 4.52 16.93
CA LYS A 89 -3.23 5.43 18.03
C LYS A 89 -3.08 4.70 19.37
N ILE A 90 -4.01 3.79 19.71
CA ILE A 90 -3.91 2.97 20.93
C ILE A 90 -2.61 2.17 20.92
N LEU A 91 -2.29 1.50 19.81
CA LEU A 91 -1.11 0.64 19.69
C LEU A 91 0.19 1.42 19.85
N GLY A 92 0.29 2.61 19.25
CA GLY A 92 1.46 3.47 19.42
C GLY A 92 1.57 4.02 20.83
N PHE A 93 0.48 4.54 21.40
CA PHE A 93 0.44 5.06 22.75
C PHE A 93 0.87 4.01 23.78
N VAL A 94 0.25 2.83 23.75
CA VAL A 94 0.58 1.74 24.68
C VAL A 94 2.02 1.27 24.51
N ARG A 95 2.54 1.26 23.27
CA ARG A 95 3.94 0.88 23.05
C ARG A 95 4.92 1.91 23.62
N LEU A 96 4.62 3.19 23.47
CA LEU A 96 5.46 4.30 23.92
C LEU A 96 5.32 4.57 25.42
N ALA A 97 4.21 4.13 26.02
CA ALA A 97 4.07 4.05 27.47
C ALA A 97 5.08 3.05 28.06
N ASN A 98 5.54 3.31 29.28
CA ASN A 98 6.52 2.47 29.98
C ASN A 98 5.94 1.15 30.51
N ASN A 99 4.80 0.67 29.99
CA ASN A 99 4.17 -0.59 30.39
C ASN A 99 4.23 -1.63 29.28
N ARG A 100 5.19 -2.56 29.40
CA ARG A 100 5.41 -3.63 28.43
C ARG A 100 4.29 -4.67 28.42
N GLU A 101 3.67 -4.96 29.57
CA GLU A 101 2.67 -6.03 29.68
C GLU A 101 1.38 -5.67 28.94
N ASP A 102 0.95 -4.42 29.05
CA ASP A 102 -0.22 -3.90 28.33
C ASP A 102 -0.06 -4.05 26.81
N PHE A 103 1.15 -3.80 26.30
CA PHE A 103 1.46 -3.97 24.88
C PHE A 103 1.37 -5.44 24.45
N ILE A 104 1.84 -6.38 25.27
CA ILE A 104 1.76 -7.82 24.98
C ILE A 104 0.30 -8.27 24.97
N LEU A 105 -0.50 -7.85 25.94
CA LEU A 105 -1.94 -8.15 26.01
C LEU A 105 -2.69 -7.61 24.79
N LEU A 106 -2.36 -6.38 24.38
CA LEU A 106 -2.93 -5.74 23.20
C LEU A 106 -2.63 -6.54 21.92
N LEU A 107 -1.37 -6.94 21.70
CA LEU A 107 -1.00 -7.76 20.54
C LEU A 107 -1.71 -9.11 20.53
N ALA A 108 -1.80 -9.77 21.69
CA ALA A 108 -2.48 -11.06 21.80
C ALA A 108 -3.97 -10.98 21.41
N LYS A 109 -4.66 -9.88 21.74
CA LYS A 109 -6.06 -9.66 21.31
C LYS A 109 -6.18 -9.40 19.81
N LEU A 110 -5.24 -8.67 19.23
CA LEU A 110 -5.22 -8.42 17.78
C LEU A 110 -5.01 -9.71 16.98
N GLN A 111 -4.18 -10.62 17.49
CA GLN A 111 -3.92 -11.92 16.83
C GLN A 111 -5.18 -12.76 16.64
N LEU A 112 -6.09 -12.76 17.63
CA LEU A 112 -7.33 -13.54 17.60
C LEU A 112 -8.29 -13.12 16.49
N GLN A 113 -8.04 -11.98 15.84
CA GLN A 113 -8.85 -11.45 14.75
C GLN A 113 -8.29 -11.77 13.36
N ILE A 114 -7.14 -12.46 13.30
CA ILE A 114 -6.57 -12.94 12.05
C ILE A 114 -7.28 -14.26 11.70
N PRO A 115 -7.87 -14.39 10.49
CA PRO A 115 -8.40 -15.66 10.04
C PRO A 115 -7.29 -16.73 10.01
N THR A 116 -7.36 -17.74 10.86
CA THR A 116 -6.40 -18.85 10.84
C THR A 116 -6.71 -19.79 9.69
N CYS A 117 -5.74 -20.06 8.81
CA CYS A 117 -5.84 -21.03 7.72
C CYS A 117 -5.90 -22.51 8.15
N SER A 118 -6.24 -22.82 9.40
CA SER A 118 -6.29 -24.20 9.90
C SER A 118 -7.62 -24.49 10.60
N ALA A 119 -8.58 -24.96 9.80
CA ALA A 119 -9.61 -25.89 10.24
C ALA A 119 -10.11 -26.65 9.00
N ASP A 120 -9.66 -27.89 8.84
CA ASP A 120 -10.19 -28.81 7.84
C ASP A 120 -11.62 -29.22 8.20
N THR A 121 -12.42 -29.38 7.14
CA THR A 121 -13.77 -29.98 7.07
C THR A 121 -14.97 -29.15 7.56
N GLY A 122 -15.70 -28.57 6.58
CA GLY A 122 -17.12 -28.26 6.71
C GLY A 122 -17.54 -26.90 6.14
N ILE A 123 -17.69 -26.82 4.81
CA ILE A 123 -18.57 -25.89 4.08
C ILE A 123 -18.80 -24.51 4.73
N SER A 124 -18.06 -23.50 4.26
CA SER A 124 -18.65 -22.22 3.84
C SER A 124 -17.68 -21.46 2.95
N ALA A 125 -17.64 -21.89 1.70
CA ALA A 125 -17.18 -21.08 0.58
C ALA A 125 -18.22 -19.98 0.30
N THR A 126 -18.30 -18.96 1.16
CA THR A 126 -19.09 -17.73 0.92
C THR A 126 -18.48 -16.54 1.66
N ALA A 127 -17.36 -16.02 1.16
CA ALA A 127 -16.91 -14.66 1.51
C ALA A 127 -16.03 -14.03 0.42
N TYR A 128 -15.41 -14.82 -0.46
CA TYR A 128 -14.84 -14.34 -1.71
C TYR A 128 -15.87 -14.44 -2.85
N GLN A 129 -16.94 -13.65 -2.76
CA GLN A 129 -17.73 -13.32 -3.95
C GLN A 129 -17.22 -12.01 -4.53
N GLN A 130 -16.31 -12.19 -5.49
CA GLN A 130 -16.20 -11.45 -6.73
C GLN A 130 -17.38 -10.49 -7.00
N SER A 131 -17.20 -9.21 -6.66
CA SER A 131 -18.01 -8.13 -7.21
C SER A 131 -17.33 -7.64 -8.50
N THR A 132 -17.55 -8.40 -9.57
CA THR A 132 -17.65 -7.85 -10.91
C THR A 132 -19.10 -7.43 -11.09
N LEU A 133 -19.38 -6.13 -11.00
CA LEU A 133 -20.62 -5.57 -11.51
C LEU A 133 -20.27 -4.55 -12.58
N GLU A 134 -20.46 -4.98 -13.82
CA GLU A 134 -20.59 -4.12 -14.98
C GLU A 134 -21.76 -3.17 -14.75
N GLU A 135 -21.53 -1.87 -14.85
CA GLU A 135 -22.61 -0.92 -15.12
C GLU A 135 -22.32 -0.19 -16.44
N ARG A 136 -23.11 -0.59 -17.44
CA ARG A 136 -23.13 -0.07 -18.79
C ARG A 136 -24.16 1.06 -18.86
N ALA A 137 -23.72 2.31 -19.01
CA ALA A 137 -24.31 3.30 -19.92
C ALA A 137 -23.60 4.65 -19.85
N GLY A 138 -23.07 5.09 -20.99
CA GLY A 138 -22.57 6.46 -21.16
C GLY A 138 -21.76 6.61 -22.44
N ARG A 139 -22.44 6.59 -23.59
CA ARG A 139 -21.85 6.83 -24.92
C ARG A 139 -21.11 8.18 -24.94
N TYR A 140 -19.82 8.17 -25.29
CA TYR A 140 -19.26 9.19 -26.18
C TYR A 140 -18.34 8.50 -27.19
N ILE A 141 -18.68 8.68 -28.45
CA ILE A 141 -17.94 8.22 -29.61
C ILE A 141 -16.76 9.18 -29.80
N SER A 142 -15.53 8.67 -29.83
CA SER A 142 -14.50 9.21 -30.72
C SER A 142 -13.52 8.10 -31.10
N LEU A 143 -13.25 8.00 -32.40
CA LEU A 143 -12.65 6.88 -33.10
C LEU A 143 -11.16 6.64 -32.75
N ALA A 144 -10.83 5.35 -32.51
CA ALA A 144 -9.70 4.52 -32.97
C ALA A 144 -8.38 5.15 -33.51
N PRO A 145 -7.21 4.44 -33.47
CA PRO A 145 -7.10 2.98 -33.38
C PRO A 145 -6.16 2.41 -32.29
N THR A 146 -6.69 1.40 -31.61
CA THR A 146 -6.20 0.01 -31.59
C THR A 146 -4.68 -0.22 -31.61
N GLN A 147 -4.13 -0.71 -30.50
CA GLN A 147 -3.70 -2.11 -30.42
C GLN A 147 -3.46 -2.56 -28.97
N CYS A 148 -4.17 -3.62 -28.60
CA CYS A 148 -3.93 -4.43 -27.43
C CYS A 148 -2.58 -5.15 -27.53
N SER A 149 -1.83 -5.25 -26.44
CA SER A 149 -1.13 -6.48 -26.13
C SER A 149 -0.95 -6.61 -24.62
N SER A 150 -1.87 -7.37 -24.04
CA SER A 150 -1.63 -8.18 -22.85
C SER A 150 -0.44 -9.10 -23.10
N ASN A 151 0.70 -8.80 -22.50
CA ASN A 151 1.75 -9.77 -22.25
C ASN A 151 2.34 -9.54 -20.87
N SER A 152 1.78 -10.27 -19.91
CA SER A 152 2.17 -10.42 -18.51
C SER A 152 3.43 -11.26 -18.38
N ASN A 153 4.54 -10.83 -19.00
CA ASN A 153 5.87 -11.43 -18.87
C ASN A 153 6.97 -10.41 -19.24
N GLN A 154 7.13 -9.33 -18.46
CA GLN A 154 8.29 -8.44 -18.58
C GLN A 154 9.08 -8.50 -17.28
N GLY A 155 10.02 -9.44 -17.27
CA GLY A 155 10.90 -9.80 -16.17
C GLY A 155 11.96 -8.75 -15.79
N PRO A 156 13.02 -9.17 -15.06
CA PRO A 156 13.93 -8.35 -14.22
C PRO A 156 14.73 -7.20 -14.85
N GLU A 157 14.46 -6.77 -16.08
CA GLU A 157 15.40 -5.98 -16.89
C GLU A 157 14.90 -4.59 -17.33
N ILE A 158 13.82 -4.07 -16.74
CA ILE A 158 13.29 -2.73 -17.10
C ILE A 158 14.32 -1.60 -16.92
N TRP A 159 15.33 -1.80 -16.06
CA TRP A 159 16.39 -0.84 -15.81
C TRP A 159 17.29 -0.61 -17.04
N LYS A 160 17.41 -1.59 -17.97
CA LYS A 160 18.21 -1.46 -19.20
C LYS A 160 17.76 -0.30 -20.08
N TYR A 161 16.46 -0.01 -20.10
CA TYR A 161 15.91 1.15 -20.81
C TYR A 161 16.38 2.48 -20.24
N THR A 162 16.64 2.55 -18.93
CA THR A 162 17.21 3.76 -18.33
C THR A 162 18.68 3.92 -18.70
N SER A 163 19.47 2.84 -18.72
CA SER A 163 20.86 2.92 -19.20
C SER A 163 20.91 3.37 -20.66
N LEU A 164 20.15 2.69 -21.54
CA LEU A 164 20.09 3.00 -22.97
C LEU A 164 19.66 4.45 -23.25
N LEU A 165 18.61 4.93 -22.58
CA LEU A 165 18.15 6.31 -22.78
C LEU A 165 19.20 7.34 -22.34
N TRP A 166 19.99 7.05 -21.30
CA TRP A 166 21.03 7.96 -20.83
C TRP A 166 22.24 7.95 -21.76
N GLU A 167 22.63 6.79 -22.26
CA GLU A 167 23.67 6.66 -23.29
C GLU A 167 23.26 7.43 -24.55
N GLU A 168 22.03 7.25 -25.03
CA GLU A 168 21.57 7.98 -26.21
C GLU A 168 21.44 9.48 -26.01
N ALA A 169 20.95 9.92 -24.84
CA ALA A 169 20.90 11.34 -24.52
C ALA A 169 22.30 11.97 -24.56
N VAL A 170 23.30 11.29 -24.00
CA VAL A 170 24.71 11.72 -24.05
C VAL A 170 25.23 11.75 -25.48
N ASN A 171 24.98 10.71 -26.29
CA ASN A 171 25.39 10.66 -27.70
C ASN A 171 24.81 11.81 -28.53
N HIS A 172 23.60 12.27 -28.19
CA HIS A 172 22.92 13.37 -28.85
C HIS A 172 23.20 14.74 -28.20
N GLY A 173 24.04 14.82 -27.16
CA GLY A 173 24.36 16.05 -26.45
C GLY A 173 23.16 16.67 -25.71
N VAL A 174 22.15 15.86 -25.36
CA VAL A 174 20.93 16.29 -24.67
C VAL A 174 20.96 15.80 -23.22
N THR A 175 20.51 16.64 -22.29
CA THR A 175 20.26 16.23 -20.91
C THR A 175 18.77 15.94 -20.72
N PRO A 176 18.36 14.75 -20.23
CA PRO A 176 16.95 14.46 -19.96
C PRO A 176 16.38 15.38 -18.88
N ASP A 177 15.23 16.01 -19.15
CA ASP A 177 14.45 16.73 -18.13
C ASP A 177 13.62 15.74 -17.32
N ILE A 178 13.72 15.78 -15.99
CA ILE A 178 13.08 14.82 -15.10
C ILE A 178 12.24 15.57 -14.07
N LYS A 179 10.93 15.34 -14.11
CA LYS A 179 9.97 15.86 -13.13
C LYS A 179 9.47 14.71 -12.26
N GLU A 180 9.64 14.87 -10.96
CA GLU A 180 9.18 13.93 -9.97
C GLU A 180 7.91 14.46 -9.29
N THR A 181 6.94 13.58 -9.07
CA THR A 181 5.73 13.91 -8.32
C THR A 181 5.38 12.75 -7.39
N CYS A 182 5.25 13.05 -6.10
CA CYS A 182 4.65 12.13 -5.14
C CYS A 182 3.13 12.18 -5.31
N LEU A 183 2.52 11.08 -5.78
CA LEU A 183 1.08 10.97 -5.96
C LEU A 183 0.37 10.54 -4.66
N SER A 184 1.03 9.70 -3.87
CA SER A 184 0.57 9.28 -2.55
C SER A 184 1.75 8.93 -1.67
N SER A 185 1.71 9.36 -0.40
CA SER A 185 2.68 8.96 0.62
C SER A 185 2.37 7.58 1.21
N TYR A 186 1.11 7.12 1.18
CA TYR A 186 0.70 5.80 1.68
C TYR A 186 -0.58 5.26 0.99
N PRO A 187 -0.54 4.10 0.30
CA PRO A 187 0.67 3.40 -0.09
C PRO A 187 1.53 4.28 -1.01
N PRO A 188 2.87 4.19 -0.94
CA PRO A 188 3.75 5.08 -1.68
C PRO A 188 3.54 4.93 -3.17
N LYS A 189 3.27 6.05 -3.84
CA LYS A 189 3.08 6.10 -5.29
C LYS A 189 3.77 7.32 -5.86
N PHE A 190 4.70 7.10 -6.76
CA PHE A 190 5.46 8.15 -7.42
C PHE A 190 5.14 8.16 -8.90
N ARG A 191 5.06 9.35 -9.49
CA ARG A 191 5.08 9.55 -10.94
C ARG A 191 6.38 10.25 -11.29
N ILE A 192 7.08 9.73 -12.28
CA ILE A 192 8.23 10.38 -12.88
C ILE A 192 7.91 10.63 -14.33
N THR A 193 8.02 11.88 -14.76
CA THR A 193 7.92 12.29 -16.15
C THR A 193 9.31 12.62 -16.64
N ILE A 194 9.73 11.97 -17.72
CA ILE A 194 10.98 12.28 -18.41
C ILE A 194 10.61 12.95 -19.74
N SER A 195 11.36 13.99 -20.11
CA SER A 195 11.34 14.57 -21.45
C SER A 195 12.76 14.54 -22.01
N CYS A 196 12.97 13.87 -23.14
CA CYS A 196 14.28 13.72 -23.77
C CYS A 196 14.12 13.59 -25.29
N MET A 197 15.00 14.24 -26.07
CA MET A 197 15.05 14.13 -27.53
C MET A 197 13.69 14.34 -28.24
N GLY A 198 12.90 15.32 -27.77
CA GLY A 198 11.57 15.62 -28.32
C GLY A 198 10.46 14.62 -27.95
N ALA A 199 10.78 13.56 -27.19
CA ALA A 199 9.81 12.61 -26.65
C ALA A 199 9.59 12.85 -25.15
N GLN A 200 8.36 12.64 -24.70
CA GLN A 200 8.00 12.69 -23.29
C GLN A 200 7.24 11.44 -22.88
N SER A 201 7.54 10.90 -21.71
CA SER A 201 6.80 9.77 -21.13
C SER A 201 6.76 9.88 -19.61
N SER A 202 5.69 9.35 -19.01
CA SER A 202 5.57 9.24 -17.56
C SER A 202 5.47 7.78 -17.13
N GLY A 203 6.11 7.45 -16.02
CA GLY A 203 6.01 6.15 -15.37
C GLY A 203 5.56 6.31 -13.92
N GLU A 204 4.73 5.37 -13.47
CA GLU A 204 4.26 5.31 -12.08
C GLU A 204 4.78 4.06 -11.39
N GLY A 205 5.16 4.17 -10.12
CA GLY A 205 5.63 3.02 -9.36
C GLY A 205 5.58 3.22 -7.85
N LYS A 206 5.65 2.09 -7.11
CA LYS A 206 5.75 2.09 -5.65
C LYS A 206 7.06 2.74 -5.15
N THR A 207 8.06 2.87 -6.03
CA THR A 207 9.31 3.59 -5.77
C THR A 207 9.61 4.56 -6.92
N LYS A 208 10.31 5.65 -6.62
CA LYS A 208 10.86 6.57 -7.62
C LYS A 208 11.69 5.82 -8.67
N LYS A 209 12.50 4.84 -8.25
CA LYS A 209 13.34 4.04 -9.15
C LYS A 209 12.51 3.29 -10.19
N LEU A 210 11.46 2.60 -9.76
CA LEU A 210 10.57 1.88 -10.68
C LEU A 210 9.83 2.84 -11.62
N ALA A 211 9.30 3.95 -11.10
CA ALA A 211 8.65 4.99 -11.89
C ALA A 211 9.58 5.53 -12.99
N LYS A 212 10.87 5.75 -12.68
CA LYS A 212 11.89 6.20 -13.64
C LYS A 212 12.11 5.17 -14.75
N HIS A 213 12.23 3.89 -14.40
CA HIS A 213 12.45 2.83 -15.39
C HIS A 213 11.27 2.68 -16.36
N ILE A 214 10.04 2.79 -15.85
CA ILE A 214 8.83 2.78 -16.66
C ILE A 214 8.77 4.00 -17.58
N ALA A 215 9.09 5.20 -17.06
CA ALA A 215 9.14 6.42 -17.86
C ALA A 215 10.17 6.31 -18.99
N ALA A 216 11.38 5.83 -18.68
CA ALA A 216 12.46 5.66 -19.65
C ALA A 216 12.10 4.65 -20.74
N LYS A 217 11.49 3.52 -20.37
CA LYS A 217 10.97 2.54 -21.33
C LYS A 217 9.99 3.18 -22.32
N GLY A 218 9.06 4.00 -21.83
CA GLY A 218 8.10 4.68 -22.71
C GLY A 218 8.75 5.69 -23.66
N ILE A 219 9.85 6.35 -23.26
CA ILE A 219 10.62 7.19 -24.20
C ILE A 219 11.35 6.33 -25.22
N CYS A 220 12.07 5.29 -24.80
CA CYS A 220 12.77 4.40 -25.73
C CYS A 220 11.82 3.82 -26.78
N GLN A 221 10.62 3.39 -26.36
CA GLN A 221 9.58 2.92 -27.29
C GLN A 221 9.15 3.99 -28.30
N LYS A 222 8.99 5.25 -27.86
CA LYS A 222 8.66 6.38 -28.76
C LYS A 222 9.79 6.73 -29.73
N LEU A 223 11.05 6.53 -29.31
CA LEU A 223 12.24 6.77 -30.12
C LEU A 223 12.66 5.54 -30.95
N GLY A 224 11.95 4.40 -30.84
CA GLY A 224 12.32 3.16 -31.54
C GLY A 224 13.57 2.46 -30.99
N LEU A 225 14.00 2.80 -29.77
CA LEU A 225 15.18 2.23 -29.11
C LEU A 225 14.83 0.93 -28.38
N GLN A 226 15.70 -0.07 -28.48
CA GLN A 226 15.58 -1.35 -27.77
C GLN A 226 16.90 -1.70 -27.09
N PRO A 227 16.90 -2.09 -25.82
CA PRO A 227 18.10 -2.56 -25.14
C PRO A 227 18.51 -3.95 -25.65
N CYS A 228 19.81 -4.16 -25.78
CA CYS A 228 20.41 -5.45 -26.16
C CYS A 228 20.32 -6.51 -25.05
#